data_AF-A0A495JF23-F1
#
_entry.id   AF-A0A495JF23-F1
#
_cell.length_a   1.000
_cell.length_b   1.000
_cell.length_c   1.000
_cell.angle_alpha   90.00
_cell.angle_beta   90.00
_cell.angle_gamma   90.00
#
_symmetry.space_group_name_H-M   'P 1'
#
loop_
_entity.id
_entity.type
_entity.pdbx_description
1 polymer ?
#
loop_
_entity_poly.entity_id
_entity_poly.type
_entity_poly.pdbx_seq_one_letter_code
_entity_poly.pdbx_strand_id
1 'polypeptide(L)'
;MNSTGPGSTIDLTSIPRAVAAAAIGVVHSVERAVVGDARASTARGNAWAAICADRDRAHQRAEVRAMVAALAASRTDAASRTSGATAPGSRAASPVS
;
A
#
# COMPACT_ATOMS: atom_id res chain seq x y z
N MET A 1 31.54 -22.92 -1.46
CA MET A 1 30.90 -24.21 -1.15
C MET A 1 29.41 -24.08 -1.47
N ASN A 2 28.93 -24.66 -2.57
CA ASN A 2 27.50 -24.81 -2.82
C ASN A 2 27.14 -26.24 -2.39
N SER A 3 26.16 -26.37 -1.51
CA SER A 3 25.58 -27.66 -1.14
C SER A 3 24.18 -27.67 -1.75
N THR A 4 24.03 -28.32 -2.91
CA THR A 4 22.75 -28.47 -3.60
C THR A 4 22.08 -29.76 -3.12
N GLY A 5 21.13 -29.64 -2.19
CA GLY A 5 20.24 -30.72 -1.78
C GLY A 5 18.85 -30.58 -2.44
N PRO A 6 18.15 -31.69 -2.76
CA PRO A 6 16.89 -31.66 -3.50
C PRO A 6 15.75 -31.17 -2.60
N GLY A 7 15.33 -29.93 -2.85
CA GLY A 7 14.26 -29.24 -2.11
C GLY A 7 14.33 -27.72 -2.24
N SER A 8 14.97 -27.20 -3.29
CA SER A 8 15.12 -25.76 -3.51
C SER A 8 13.78 -25.16 -3.96
N THR A 9 12.92 -24.83 -3.01
CA THR A 9 11.82 -23.90 -3.23
C THR A 9 12.46 -22.59 -3.71
N ILE A 10 12.26 -22.24 -4.97
CA ILE A 10 12.71 -20.96 -5.54
C ILE A 10 12.06 -19.88 -4.69
N ASP A 11 12.86 -19.19 -3.85
CA ASP A 11 12.35 -18.09 -3.04
C ASP A 11 12.15 -16.87 -3.95
N LEU A 12 10.98 -16.80 -4.58
CA LEU A 12 10.55 -15.71 -5.45
C LEU A 12 10.60 -14.34 -4.74
N THR A 13 10.66 -14.31 -3.40
CA THR A 13 10.79 -13.08 -2.61
C THR A 13 12.22 -12.62 -2.43
N SER A 14 13.21 -13.46 -2.75
CA SER A 14 14.64 -13.15 -2.56
C SER A 14 15.12 -12.00 -3.45
N ILE A 15 14.72 -11.99 -4.73
CA ILE A 15 15.07 -10.92 -5.68
C ILE A 15 14.43 -9.59 -5.24
N PRO A 16 13.10 -9.51 -4.99
CA PRO A 16 12.49 -8.31 -4.42
C PRO A 16 13.13 -7.85 -3.09
N ARG A 17 13.49 -8.78 -2.20
CA ARG A 17 14.11 -8.45 -0.91
C ARG A 17 15.52 -7.87 -1.08
N ALA A 18 16.30 -8.38 -2.03
CA ALA A 18 17.61 -7.84 -2.37
C ALA A 18 17.51 -6.43 -2.97
N VAL A 19 16.52 -6.20 -3.86
CA VAL A 19 16.25 -4.88 -4.44
C VAL A 19 15.83 -3.89 -3.35
N ALA A 20 14.95 -4.30 -2.42
CA ALA A 20 14.56 -3.47 -1.29
C ALA A 20 15.75 -3.12 -0.39
N ALA A 21 16.62 -4.10 -0.09
CA ALA A 21 17.83 -3.86 0.70
C ALA A 21 18.81 -2.89 0.01
N ALA A 22 18.97 -3.01 -1.32
CA ALA A 22 19.79 -2.09 -2.10
C ALA A 22 19.20 -0.67 -2.13
N ALA A 23 17.88 -0.55 -2.28
CA ALA A 23 17.18 0.74 -2.27
C ALA A 23 17.34 1.47 -0.93
N ILE A 24 17.27 0.75 0.20
CA ILE A 24 17.49 1.34 1.54
C ILE A 24 18.88 1.97 1.65
N GLY A 25 19.92 1.31 1.12
CA GLY A 25 21.28 1.85 1.12
C GLY A 25 21.42 3.15 0.32
N VAL A 26 20.76 3.21 -0.85
CA VAL A 26 20.76 4.42 -1.69
C VAL A 26 19.99 5.55 -1.00
N VAL A 27 18.80 5.28 -0.44
CA VAL A 27 18.03 6.27 0.32
C VAL A 27 18.84 6.83 1.48
N HIS A 28 19.50 5.98 2.26
CA HIS A 28 20.30 6.44 3.40
C HIS A 28 21.52 7.28 2.97
N SER A 29 22.14 6.94 1.84
CA SER A 29 23.25 7.73 1.29
C SER A 29 22.79 9.10 0.78
N VAL A 30 21.61 9.17 0.17
CA VAL A 30 20.98 10.41 -0.30
C VAL A 30 20.54 11.26 0.89
N GLU A 31 19.92 10.68 1.91
CA GLU A 31 19.60 11.37 3.17
C GLU A 31 20.86 12.00 3.78
N ARG A 32 21.96 11.25 3.87
CA ARG A 32 23.21 11.76 4.43
C ARG A 32 23.85 12.87 3.59
N ALA A 33 23.82 12.72 2.26
CA ALA A 33 24.39 13.70 1.33
C ALA A 33 23.55 14.98 1.22
N VAL A 34 22.21 14.86 1.29
CA VAL A 34 21.27 15.98 1.21
C VAL A 34 21.17 16.72 2.55
N VAL A 35 21.32 16.02 3.68
CA VAL A 35 21.20 16.67 5.00
C VAL A 35 22.43 17.52 5.33
N GLY A 36 23.65 17.05 5.08
CA GLY A 36 24.91 17.80 5.19
C GLY A 36 25.19 18.56 6.51
N ASP A 37 26.46 18.89 6.77
CA ASP A 37 26.88 19.69 7.95
C ASP A 37 26.40 21.17 7.91
N ALA A 38 25.77 21.62 6.82
CA ALA A 38 25.32 23.00 6.63
C ALA A 38 24.04 23.36 7.43
N ARG A 39 23.42 22.39 8.10
CA ARG A 39 22.17 22.58 8.85
C ARG A 39 22.46 22.93 10.32
N ALA A 40 23.12 24.06 10.56
CA ALA A 40 23.01 24.68 11.88
C ALA A 40 21.51 24.89 12.17
N SER A 41 20.98 24.12 13.13
CA SER A 41 19.54 23.95 13.32
C SER A 41 18.93 25.24 13.84
N THR A 42 18.47 26.10 12.94
CA THR A 42 17.60 27.21 13.35
C THR A 42 16.26 26.61 13.75
N ALA A 43 15.65 27.08 14.83
CA ALA A 43 14.33 26.63 15.27
C ALA A 43 13.30 26.71 14.12
N ARG A 44 13.42 27.74 13.27
CA ARG A 44 12.64 27.91 12.04
C ARG A 44 12.89 26.79 11.02
N GLY A 45 14.14 26.40 10.80
CA GLY A 45 14.50 25.30 9.90
C GLY A 45 13.96 23.95 10.37
N ASN A 46 13.96 23.71 11.68
CA ASN A 46 13.39 22.50 12.27
C ASN A 46 11.86 22.46 12.14
N ALA A 47 11.20 23.59 12.41
CA ALA A 47 9.75 23.70 12.25
C ALA A 47 9.31 23.44 10.81
N TRP A 48 10.01 24.04 9.83
CA TRP A 48 9.70 23.81 8.43
C TRP A 48 9.92 22.35 8.00
N ALA A 49 11.00 21.73 8.47
CA ALA A 49 11.28 20.32 8.19
C ALA A 49 10.19 19.38 8.74
N ALA A 50 9.71 19.65 9.96
CA ALA A 50 8.63 18.89 10.56
C ALA A 50 7.33 19.01 9.76
N ILE A 51 7.00 20.21 9.28
CA ILE A 51 5.82 20.44 8.44
C ILE A 51 5.93 19.67 7.11
N CYS A 52 7.08 19.69 6.45
CA CYS A 52 7.28 18.91 5.22
C CYS A 52 7.09 17.41 5.48
N ALA A 53 7.71 16.88 6.54
CA ALA A 53 7.57 15.47 6.90
C ALA A 53 6.11 15.09 7.25
N ASP A 54 5.35 16.00 7.86
CA ASP A 54 3.93 15.77 8.14
C ASP A 54 3.10 15.73 6.85
N ARG A 55 3.35 16.66 5.92
CA ARG A 55 2.69 16.66 4.60
C ARG A 55 2.97 15.39 3.82
N ASP A 56 4.22 14.90 3.83
CA ASP A 56 4.59 13.66 3.16
C ASP A 56 3.85 12.46 3.77
N ARG A 57 3.78 12.37 5.10
CA ARG A 57 3.00 11.34 5.79
C ARG A 57 1.51 11.44 5.49
N ALA A 58 0.96 12.65 5.40
CA ALA A 58 -0.44 12.86 5.05
C ALA A 58 -0.74 12.38 3.62
N HIS A 59 0.17 12.64 2.68
CA HIS A 59 0.07 12.16 1.31
C HIS A 59 0.08 10.63 1.24
N GLN A 60 1.04 9.97 1.89
CA GLN A 60 1.11 8.51 1.96
C GLN A 60 -0.16 7.90 2.58
N ARG A 61 -0.69 8.50 3.67
CA ARG A 61 -1.95 8.06 4.27
C ARG A 61 -3.14 8.22 3.32
N ALA A 62 -3.16 9.26 2.51
CA ALA A 62 -4.21 9.47 1.51
C ALA A 62 -4.18 8.37 0.43
N GLU A 63 -3.00 8.00 -0.05
CA GLU A 63 -2.83 6.90 -1.02
C GLU A 63 -3.31 5.55 -0.46
N VAL A 64 -2.88 5.20 0.76
CA VAL A 64 -3.33 3.98 1.44
C VAL A 64 -4.85 4.00 1.65
N ARG A 65 -5.39 5.14 2.09
CA ARG A 65 -6.83 5.30 2.28
C ARG A 65 -7.60 5.12 0.97
N ALA A 66 -7.08 5.62 -0.16
CA ALA A 66 -7.68 5.45 -1.47
C ALA A 66 -7.69 3.96 -1.89
N MET A 67 -6.57 3.25 -1.71
CA MET A 67 -6.49 1.81 -2.00
C MET A 67 -7.47 1.00 -1.13
N VAL A 68 -7.54 1.30 0.16
CA VAL A 68 -8.49 0.65 1.09
C VAL A 68 -9.94 0.93 0.70
N ALA A 69 -10.27 2.16 0.32
CA ALA A 69 -11.62 2.51 -0.14
C ALA A 69 -12.01 1.75 -1.40
N ALA A 70 -11.10 1.63 -2.38
CA ALA A 70 -11.34 0.86 -3.60
C ALA A 70 -11.57 -0.63 -3.31
N LEU A 71 -10.80 -1.21 -2.37
CA LEU A 71 -10.99 -2.60 -1.94
C LEU A 71 -12.33 -2.80 -1.23
N ALA A 72 -12.71 -1.88 -0.35
CA ALA A 72 -13.98 -1.92 0.35
C ALA A 72 -15.17 -1.84 -0.62
N ALA A 73 -15.11 -0.93 -1.60
CA ALA A 73 -16.12 -0.82 -2.65
C ALA A 73 -16.27 -2.13 -3.45
N SER A 74 -15.15 -2.73 -3.86
CA SER A 74 -15.12 -4.00 -4.58
C SER A 74 -15.79 -5.14 -3.80
N ARG A 75 -15.61 -5.17 -2.47
CA ARG A 75 -16.25 -6.14 -1.58
C ARG A 75 -17.77 -5.91 -1.49
N THR A 76 -18.20 -4.66 -1.37
CA THR A 76 -19.63 -4.29 -1.32
C THR A 76 -20.34 -4.66 -2.62
N ASP A 77 -19.68 -4.46 -3.77
CA ASP A 77 -20.22 -4.87 -5.07
C ASP A 77 -20.37 -6.39 -5.18
N ALA A 78 -19.37 -7.14 -4.69
CA ALA A 78 -19.43 -8.60 -4.66
C ALA A 78 -20.58 -9.11 -3.77
N ALA A 79 -20.75 -8.53 -2.57
CA ALA A 79 -21.83 -8.88 -1.66
C ALA A 79 -23.21 -8.58 -2.26
N SER A 80 -23.35 -7.43 -2.94
CA SER A 80 -24.58 -7.03 -3.63
C SER A 80 -24.95 -8.01 -4.75
N ARG A 81 -23.96 -8.51 -5.51
CA ARG A 81 -24.20 -9.54 -6.54
C ARG A 81 -24.69 -10.86 -5.95
N THR A 82 -24.10 -11.32 -4.86
CA THR A 82 -24.52 -12.56 -4.19
C THR A 82 -25.92 -12.44 -3.59
N SER A 83 -26.26 -11.28 -3.02
CA SER A 83 -27.59 -11.04 -2.47
C SER A 83 -28.66 -10.93 -3.57
N GLY A 84 -28.33 -10.35 -4.73
CA GLY A 84 -29.21 -10.31 -5.90
C GLY A 84 -29.43 -11.67 -6.56
N ALA A 85 -28.45 -12.58 -6.50
CA ALA A 85 -28.57 -13.94 -7.03
C ALA A 85 -29.48 -14.86 -6.20
N THR A 86 -29.86 -14.44 -4.98
CA THR A 86 -30.73 -15.23 -4.08
C THR A 86 -32.19 -14.76 -4.11
N ALA A 87 -32.58 -13.83 -4.98
CA ALA A 87 -33.98 -13.47 -5.18
C ALA A 87 -34.69 -14.54 -6.05
N PRO A 88 -35.55 -15.41 -5.50
CA PRO A 88 -36.33 -16.35 -6.30
C PRO A 88 -37.54 -15.62 -6.90
N GLY A 89 -37.91 -16.01 -8.11
CA GLY A 89 -38.97 -15.38 -8.89
C GLY A 89 -40.26 -15.11 -8.10
N SER A 90 -40.69 -13.84 -8.12
CA SER A 90 -42.09 -13.48 -7.92
C SER A 90 -42.90 -14.01 -9.10
N ARG A 91 -43.29 -15.28 -9.01
CA ARG A 91 -44.25 -15.93 -9.88
C ARG A 91 -45.58 -15.17 -9.79
N ALA A 92 -46.09 -14.87 -10.98
CA ALA A 92 -47.40 -14.34 -11.32
C ALA A 92 -48.53 -14.60 -10.30
N ALA A 93 -49.25 -13.54 -9.98
CA ALA A 93 -50.66 -13.63 -9.63
C ALA A 93 -51.41 -12.50 -10.37
N SER A 94 -51.91 -12.83 -11.56
CA SER A 94 -52.99 -12.09 -12.20
C SER A 94 -54.25 -12.24 -11.35
N PRO A 95 -54.95 -11.17 -10.96
CA PRO A 95 -56.34 -11.28 -10.57
C PRO A 95 -57.20 -11.23 -11.83
N VAL A 96 -57.94 -12.31 -12.04
CA VAL A 96 -59.08 -12.37 -12.95
C VAL A 96 -60.16 -11.41 -12.44
N SER A 97 -60.78 -10.63 -13.33
CA SER A 97 -62.16 -10.13 -13.24
C SER A 97 -62.61 -9.69 -14.62
#